data_AF-A8IW03-F1
#
_entry.id   AF-A8IW03-F1
#
_cell.length_a   1.000
_cell.length_b   1.000
_cell.length_c   1.000
_cell.angle_alpha   90.00
_cell.angle_beta   90.00
_cell.angle_gamma   90.00
#
_symmetry.space_group_name_H-M   'P 1'
#
loop_
_entity.id
_entity.type
_entity.pdbx_description
1 polymer ?
#
loop_
_entity_poly.entity_id
_entity_poly.type
_entity_poly.pdbx_seq_one_letter_code
_entity_poly.pdbx_strand_id
1 'polypeptide(L)'
;MEFWRLVVRPTRRANLVAKLMRDLESGHFAAPKALDVLTQYRTEQLSYSLTGIPRVTLPEKPLIRAFLQKYPEARAEPVALDSFTPPLARQFAQRQLQLMQAGAAREQAFTQAEQELAGRLQALRSRLLGSAATALSEGAQAAVPGPAASGVRGMVELLQQEEQEALDAGLEALASSAQQQQQQLSANSR
;
A
#
# COMPACT_ATOMS: atom_id res chain seq x y z
N MET A 1 -31.53 18.35 -49.47
CA MET A 1 -31.17 17.01 -48.97
C MET A 1 -32.08 16.70 -47.80
N GLU A 2 -32.70 15.53 -47.77
CA GLU A 2 -33.60 15.12 -46.69
C GLU A 2 -32.80 14.47 -45.55
N PHE A 3 -32.31 15.26 -44.58
CA PHE A 3 -31.40 14.74 -43.55
C PHE A 3 -32.11 13.85 -42.52
N TRP A 4 -33.44 13.95 -42.41
CA TRP A 4 -34.28 13.11 -41.55
C TRP A 4 -34.23 11.61 -41.89
N ARG A 5 -33.85 11.21 -43.11
CA ARG A 5 -33.68 9.79 -43.47
C ARG A 5 -32.47 9.13 -42.81
N LEU A 6 -31.53 9.91 -42.26
CA LEU A 6 -30.32 9.41 -41.59
C LEU A 6 -30.51 9.11 -40.09
N VAL A 7 -31.71 9.36 -39.55
CA VAL A 7 -32.06 9.12 -38.15
C VAL A 7 -32.91 7.86 -38.08
N VAL A 8 -32.26 6.74 -37.78
CA VAL A 8 -32.85 5.39 -37.92
C VAL A 8 -34.08 5.16 -37.02
N ARG A 9 -34.20 5.81 -35.85
CA ARG A 9 -35.45 5.90 -35.04
C ARG A 9 -35.40 7.13 -34.12
N PRO A 10 -36.54 7.79 -33.84
CA PRO A 10 -36.59 8.83 -32.82
C PRO A 10 -36.47 8.21 -31.42
N THR A 11 -35.30 8.32 -30.80
CA THR A 11 -35.16 8.13 -29.35
C THR A 11 -35.94 9.21 -28.61
N ARG A 12 -36.63 8.86 -27.51
CA ARG A 12 -37.45 9.80 -26.71
C ARG A 12 -36.69 11.04 -26.19
N ARG A 13 -35.36 11.04 -26.26
CA ARG A 13 -34.51 12.22 -26.05
C ARG A 13 -33.86 12.56 -27.39
N ALA A 14 -34.16 13.73 -27.93
CA ALA A 14 -33.54 14.22 -29.16
C ALA A 14 -32.04 14.45 -28.92
N ASN A 15 -31.19 13.78 -29.70
CA ASN A 15 -29.76 14.07 -29.73
C ASN A 15 -29.56 15.53 -30.18
N LEU A 16 -28.62 16.25 -29.56
CA LEU A 16 -28.27 17.63 -29.92
C LEU A 16 -27.97 17.78 -31.42
N VAL A 17 -27.31 16.78 -32.02
CA VAL A 17 -27.05 16.77 -33.47
C VAL A 17 -28.35 16.71 -34.26
N ALA A 18 -29.30 15.86 -33.85
CA ALA A 18 -30.59 15.77 -34.53
C ALA A 18 -31.42 17.06 -34.39
N LYS A 19 -31.32 17.74 -33.23
CA LYS A 19 -31.94 19.05 -33.02
C LYS A 19 -31.31 20.13 -33.92
N LEU A 20 -29.97 20.18 -33.96
CA LEU A 20 -29.22 21.09 -34.84
C LEU A 20 -29.58 20.90 -36.31
N MET A 21 -29.64 19.65 -36.79
CA MET A 21 -30.04 19.36 -38.18
C MET A 21 -31.45 19.89 -38.48
N ARG A 22 -32.41 19.69 -37.57
CA ARG A 22 -33.79 20.17 -37.72
C ARG A 22 -33.88 21.70 -37.70
N ASP A 23 -33.11 22.35 -36.85
CA ASP A 23 -33.08 23.82 -36.76
C ASP A 23 -32.46 24.43 -38.03
N LEU A 24 -31.45 23.79 -38.64
CA LEU A 24 -30.89 24.21 -39.93
C LEU A 24 -31.86 24.01 -41.10
N GLU A 25 -32.63 22.91 -41.11
CA GLU A 25 -33.66 22.67 -42.13
C GLU A 25 -34.78 23.72 -42.13
N SER A 26 -35.04 24.33 -40.98
CA SER A 26 -36.02 25.43 -40.86
C SER A 26 -35.56 26.73 -41.52
N GLY A 27 -34.28 26.84 -41.92
CA GLY A 27 -33.71 28.02 -42.56
C GLY A 27 -33.49 29.23 -41.62
N HIS A 28 -33.78 29.11 -40.33
CA HIS A 28 -33.64 30.22 -39.36
C HIS A 28 -32.20 30.43 -38.88
N PHE A 29 -31.32 29.45 -39.06
CA PHE A 29 -29.94 29.48 -38.57
C PHE A 29 -28.92 29.25 -39.68
N ALA A 30 -27.78 29.94 -39.61
CA ALA A 30 -26.64 29.67 -40.46
C ALA A 30 -25.92 28.39 -40.03
N ALA A 31 -25.41 27.62 -40.99
CA ALA A 31 -24.68 26.39 -40.71
C ALA A 31 -23.38 26.68 -39.93
N PRO A 32 -23.20 26.10 -38.73
CA PRO A 32 -21.97 26.27 -37.97
C PRO A 32 -20.82 25.49 -38.63
N LYS A 33 -19.60 26.02 -38.57
CA LYS A 33 -18.38 25.36 -39.11
C LYS A 33 -18.15 23.95 -38.56
N ALA A 34 -18.62 23.70 -37.33
CA ALA A 34 -18.52 22.39 -36.69
C ALA A 34 -19.43 21.32 -37.34
N LEU A 35 -20.42 21.71 -38.15
CA LEU A 35 -21.32 20.78 -38.81
C LEU A 35 -20.59 19.87 -39.79
N ASP A 36 -19.63 20.41 -40.54
CA ASP A 36 -18.83 19.63 -41.48
C ASP A 36 -18.04 18.54 -40.74
N VAL A 37 -17.47 18.88 -39.58
CA VAL A 37 -16.76 17.92 -38.73
C VAL A 37 -17.72 16.86 -38.16
N LEU A 38 -18.91 17.26 -37.70
CA LEU A 38 -19.90 16.35 -37.12
C LEU A 38 -20.52 15.38 -38.14
N THR A 39 -20.61 15.80 -39.40
CA THR A 39 -21.11 14.96 -40.51
C THR A 39 -20.03 14.02 -41.03
N GLN A 40 -18.77 14.46 -41.05
CA GLN A 40 -17.61 13.63 -41.42
C GLN A 40 -17.25 12.61 -40.33
N TYR A 41 -17.23 13.04 -39.07
CA TYR A 41 -16.85 12.23 -37.91
C TYR A 41 -18.04 12.02 -36.98
N ARG A 42 -18.91 11.08 -37.36
CA ARG A 42 -20.08 10.74 -36.53
C ARG A 42 -19.60 10.07 -35.24
N THR A 43 -20.05 10.58 -34.10
CA THR A 43 -19.78 9.94 -32.81
C THR A 43 -20.46 8.57 -32.77
N GLU A 44 -19.74 7.56 -32.27
CA GLU A 44 -20.35 6.25 -32.03
C GLU A 44 -21.51 6.40 -31.04
N GLN A 45 -22.62 5.74 -31.34
CA GLN A 45 -23.74 5.67 -30.41
C GLN A 45 -23.33 4.77 -29.25
N LEU A 46 -22.83 5.37 -28.16
CA LEU A 46 -22.62 4.65 -26.91
C LEU A 46 -23.99 4.16 -26.42
N SER A 47 -24.26 2.88 -26.61
CA SER A 47 -25.41 2.24 -25.97
C SER A 47 -25.12 2.19 -24.47
N TYR A 48 -25.72 3.10 -23.71
CA TYR A 48 -25.73 3.03 -22.26
C TYR A 48 -26.61 1.84 -21.85
N SER A 49 -26.06 0.63 -21.89
CA SER A 49 -26.63 -0.47 -21.11
C SER A 49 -26.37 -0.12 -19.65
N LEU A 50 -27.37 0.52 -19.01
CA LEU A 50 -27.39 0.82 -17.56
C LEU A 50 -27.49 -0.45 -16.69
N THR A 51 -27.32 -1.63 -17.29
CA THR A 51 -27.16 -2.88 -16.56
C THR A 51 -25.81 -2.82 -15.85
N GLY A 52 -25.82 -3.02 -14.53
CA GLY A 52 -24.69 -2.78 -13.63
C GLY A 52 -23.33 -3.21 -14.19
N ILE A 53 -22.33 -2.34 -14.01
CA ILE A 53 -20.96 -2.55 -14.51
C ILE A 53 -20.43 -3.89 -13.96
N PRO A 54 -20.06 -4.85 -14.82
CA PRO A 54 -19.56 -6.13 -14.36
C PRO A 54 -18.23 -5.94 -13.62
N ARG A 55 -18.07 -6.63 -12.50
CA ARG A 55 -16.83 -6.59 -11.74
C ARG A 55 -15.73 -7.32 -12.52
N VAL A 56 -14.72 -6.59 -12.98
CA VAL A 56 -13.54 -7.19 -13.61
C VAL A 56 -12.70 -7.90 -12.55
N THR A 57 -12.55 -9.22 -12.68
CA THR A 57 -11.71 -10.05 -11.80
C THR A 57 -10.57 -10.67 -12.59
N LEU A 58 -9.34 -10.45 -12.12
CA LEU A 58 -8.15 -11.06 -12.70
C LEU A 58 -7.88 -12.43 -12.08
N PRO A 59 -7.41 -13.42 -12.86
CA PRO A 59 -7.09 -14.76 -12.36
C PRO A 59 -5.90 -14.78 -11.40
N GLU A 60 -5.02 -13.77 -11.46
CA GLU A 60 -3.87 -13.61 -10.56
C GLU A 60 -4.27 -13.21 -9.13
N LYS A 61 -5.45 -12.60 -8.95
CA LYS A 61 -5.90 -12.02 -7.67
C LYS A 61 -5.89 -13.01 -6.49
N PRO A 62 -6.39 -14.25 -6.60
CA PRO A 62 -6.28 -15.22 -5.52
C PRO A 62 -4.83 -15.65 -5.22
N LEU A 63 -3.95 -15.67 -6.21
CA LEU A 63 -2.55 -16.04 -6.04
C LEU A 63 -1.79 -14.95 -5.28
N ILE A 64 -2.01 -13.69 -5.63
CA ILE A 64 -1.45 -12.53 -4.92
C ILE A 64 -1.89 -12.55 -3.45
N ARG A 65 -3.17 -12.87 -3.16
CA ARG A 65 -3.66 -12.96 -1.79
C ARG A 65 -2.95 -14.06 -0.99
N ALA A 66 -2.76 -15.25 -1.58
CA ALA A 66 -2.03 -16.34 -0.94
C ALA A 66 -0.57 -15.96 -0.68
N PHE A 67 0.08 -15.29 -1.63
CA PHE A 67 1.44 -14.78 -1.48
C PHE A 67 1.55 -13.77 -0.32
N LEU A 68 0.65 -12.77 -0.25
CA LEU A 68 0.65 -11.76 0.81
C LEU A 68 0.21 -12.29 2.19
N GLN A 69 -0.36 -13.50 2.25
CA GLN A 69 -0.58 -14.21 3.52
C GLN A 69 0.72 -14.87 4.01
N LYS A 70 1.52 -15.43 3.10
CA LYS A 70 2.81 -16.04 3.43
C LYS A 70 3.91 -15.01 3.72
N TYR A 71 3.93 -13.91 2.96
CA TYR A 71 4.90 -12.82 3.10
C TYR A 71 4.18 -11.50 3.41
N PRO A 72 3.79 -11.25 4.66
CA PRO A 72 3.18 -9.98 5.04
C PRO A 72 4.12 -8.79 4.80
N GLU A 73 5.43 -9.01 4.84
CA GLU A 73 6.46 -7.99 4.57
C GLU A 73 6.32 -7.34 3.18
N ALA A 74 5.85 -8.08 2.18
CA ALA A 74 5.67 -7.56 0.82
C ALA A 74 4.54 -6.51 0.71
N ARG A 75 3.71 -6.34 1.75
CA ARG A 75 2.70 -5.26 1.79
C ARG A 75 3.31 -3.89 2.00
N ALA A 76 4.49 -3.83 2.63
CA ALA A 76 5.21 -2.59 2.88
C ALA A 76 6.13 -2.19 1.71
N GLU A 77 6.18 -2.99 0.64
CA GLU A 77 6.98 -2.68 -0.54
C GLU A 77 6.46 -1.39 -1.21
N PRO A 78 7.32 -0.38 -1.45
CA PRO A 78 6.91 0.82 -2.15
C PRO A 78 6.60 0.51 -3.61
N VAL A 79 5.42 0.92 -4.08
CA VAL A 79 4.99 0.71 -5.46
C VAL A 79 5.18 2.02 -6.25
N ALA A 80 6.11 1.99 -7.20
CA ALA A 80 6.33 3.07 -8.15
C ALA A 80 5.24 3.06 -9.23
N LEU A 81 4.29 4.00 -9.16
CA LEU A 81 3.14 4.09 -10.07
C LEU A 81 3.50 4.57 -11.48
N ASP A 82 4.65 5.22 -11.62
CA ASP A 82 5.27 5.69 -12.85
C ASP A 82 6.07 4.59 -13.58
N SER A 83 6.42 3.52 -12.86
CA SER A 83 7.21 2.42 -13.42
C SER A 83 6.33 1.38 -14.12
N PHE A 84 6.82 0.86 -15.24
CA PHE A 84 6.21 -0.32 -15.89
C PHE A 84 6.60 -1.64 -15.22
N THR A 85 7.46 -1.59 -14.20
CA THR A 85 7.88 -2.76 -13.45
C THR A 85 6.81 -3.16 -12.44
N PRO A 86 6.18 -4.35 -12.59
CA PRO A 86 5.15 -4.78 -11.64
C PRO A 86 5.75 -5.06 -10.25
N PRO A 87 4.96 -4.89 -9.17
CA PRO A 87 5.42 -5.20 -7.81
C PRO A 87 5.74 -6.70 -7.65
N LEU A 88 6.57 -7.05 -6.66
CA LEU A 88 7.06 -8.42 -6.48
C LEU A 88 5.92 -9.44 -6.37
N ALA A 89 4.86 -9.09 -5.64
CA ALA A 89 3.69 -9.96 -5.49
C ALA A 89 3.01 -10.29 -6.83
N ARG A 90 2.98 -9.33 -7.76
CA ARG A 90 2.39 -9.53 -9.10
C ARG A 90 3.32 -10.34 -9.99
N GLN A 91 4.63 -10.09 -9.93
CA GLN A 91 5.63 -10.91 -10.63
C GLN A 91 5.54 -12.38 -10.20
N PHE A 92 5.44 -12.62 -8.90
CA PHE A 92 5.27 -13.97 -8.33
C PHE A 92 3.99 -14.64 -8.85
N ALA A 93 2.85 -13.94 -8.77
CA ALA A 93 1.58 -14.49 -9.22
C ALA A 93 1.57 -14.79 -10.72
N GLN A 94 2.17 -13.94 -11.54
CA GLN A 94 2.34 -14.18 -12.97
C GLN A 94 3.20 -15.41 -13.24
N ARG A 95 4.32 -15.55 -12.53
CA ARG A 95 5.20 -16.70 -12.69
C ARG A 95 4.52 -18.00 -12.27
N GLN A 96 3.85 -18.00 -11.13
CA GLN A 96 3.06 -19.14 -10.67
C GLN A 96 1.98 -19.52 -11.71
N LEU A 97 1.31 -18.53 -12.29
CA LEU A 97 0.29 -18.75 -13.31
C LEU A 97 0.87 -19.36 -14.59
N GLN A 98 2.06 -18.92 -15.03
CA GLN A 98 2.77 -19.52 -16.17
C GLN A 98 3.12 -21.00 -15.91
N LEU A 99 3.60 -21.32 -14.71
CA LEU A 99 3.92 -22.70 -14.33
C LEU A 99 2.67 -23.58 -14.27
N MET A 100 1.55 -23.03 -13.78
CA MET A 100 0.25 -23.72 -13.82
C MET A 100 -0.24 -23.95 -15.25
N GLN A 101 -0.04 -22.99 -16.16
CA GLN A 101 -0.36 -23.15 -17.58
C GLN A 101 0.51 -24.23 -18.25
N ALA A 102 1.75 -24.40 -17.79
CA ALA A 102 2.63 -25.48 -18.22
C ALA A 102 2.26 -26.86 -17.63
N GLY A 103 1.21 -26.95 -16.80
CA GLY A 103 0.71 -28.20 -16.23
C GLY A 103 1.17 -28.51 -14.80
N ALA A 104 1.91 -27.61 -14.15
CA ALA A 104 2.30 -27.81 -12.75
C ALA A 104 1.11 -27.69 -11.80
N ALA A 105 1.07 -28.55 -10.77
CA ALA A 105 0.10 -28.42 -9.69
C ALA A 105 0.32 -27.09 -8.95
N ARG A 106 -0.75 -26.50 -8.39
CA ARG A 106 -0.71 -25.17 -7.77
C ARG A 106 0.37 -25.01 -6.69
N GLU A 107 0.57 -26.05 -5.87
CA GLU A 107 1.57 -26.06 -4.79
C GLU A 107 2.99 -26.16 -5.35
N GLN A 108 3.22 -27.03 -6.34
CA GLN A 108 4.50 -27.16 -7.02
C GLN A 108 4.87 -25.88 -7.78
N ALA A 109 3.89 -25.26 -8.43
CA ALA A 109 4.06 -23.96 -9.10
C ALA A 109 4.41 -22.86 -8.08
N PHE A 110 3.86 -22.91 -6.87
CA PHE A 110 4.18 -21.96 -5.80
C PHE A 110 5.64 -22.13 -5.34
N THR A 111 6.07 -23.36 -5.06
CA THR A 111 7.43 -23.63 -4.56
C THR A 111 8.49 -23.32 -5.63
N GLN A 112 8.22 -23.64 -6.89
CA GLN A 112 9.09 -23.28 -8.01
C GLN A 112 9.20 -21.76 -8.19
N ALA A 113 8.07 -21.04 -8.18
CA ALA A 113 8.09 -19.57 -8.26
C ALA A 113 8.84 -18.94 -7.06
N GLU A 114 8.74 -19.54 -5.87
CA GLU A 114 9.47 -19.11 -4.68
C GLU A 114 10.98 -19.31 -4.83
N GLN A 115 11.42 -20.43 -5.38
CA GLN A 115 12.83 -20.71 -5.64
C GLN A 115 13.42 -19.72 -6.65
N GLU A 116 12.69 -19.43 -7.73
CA GLU A 116 13.15 -18.49 -8.76
C GLU A 116 13.22 -17.04 -8.27
N LEU A 117 12.32 -16.64 -7.36
CA LEU A 117 12.25 -15.29 -6.80
C LEU A 117 12.91 -15.17 -5.42
N ALA A 118 13.55 -16.23 -4.92
CA ALA A 118 14.15 -16.26 -3.58
C ALA A 118 15.12 -15.12 -3.34
N GLY A 119 15.98 -14.80 -4.34
CA GLY A 119 16.92 -13.69 -4.24
C GLY A 119 16.22 -12.33 -4.09
N ARG A 120 15.08 -12.12 -4.77
CA ARG A 120 14.30 -10.87 -4.63
C ARG A 120 13.57 -10.80 -3.29
N LEU A 121 13.07 -11.93 -2.79
CA LEU A 121 12.45 -12.02 -1.47
C LEU A 121 13.46 -11.72 -0.35
N GLN A 122 14.68 -12.25 -0.46
CA GLN A 122 15.76 -11.95 0.47
C GLN A 122 16.16 -10.47 0.40
N ALA A 123 16.27 -9.90 -0.79
CA ALA A 123 16.54 -8.48 -0.97
C ALA A 123 15.44 -7.58 -0.39
N LEU A 124 14.17 -8.00 -0.50
CA LEU A 124 13.04 -7.28 0.11
C LEU A 124 13.15 -7.30 1.63
N ARG A 125 13.45 -8.46 2.22
CA ARG A 125 13.66 -8.59 3.68
C ARG A 125 14.83 -7.76 4.18
N SER A 126 15.96 -7.79 3.49
CA SER A 126 17.13 -7.00 3.89
C SER A 126 16.89 -5.51 3.75
N ARG A 127 16.17 -5.06 2.71
CA ARG A 127 15.75 -3.66 2.57
C ARG A 127 14.83 -3.21 3.69
N LEU A 128 13.86 -4.04 4.06
CA LEU A 128 12.94 -3.70 5.16
C LEU A 128 13.67 -3.62 6.49
N LEU A 129 14.53 -4.61 6.79
CA LEU A 129 15.38 -4.57 7.99
C LEU A 129 16.29 -3.34 7.99
N GLY A 130 16.89 -3.02 6.84
CA GLY A 130 17.70 -1.81 6.67
C GLY A 130 16.90 -0.54 6.93
N SER A 131 15.71 -0.42 6.35
CA SER A 131 14.83 0.74 6.57
C SER A 131 14.32 0.87 8.02
N ALA A 132 14.11 -0.26 8.70
CA ALA A 132 13.73 -0.26 10.11
C ALA A 132 14.91 0.17 10.98
N ALA A 133 16.13 -0.29 10.68
CA ALA A 133 17.34 0.12 11.38
C ALA A 133 17.63 1.61 11.19
N THR A 134 17.47 2.14 9.97
CA THR A 134 17.63 3.59 9.72
C THR A 134 16.56 4.40 10.44
N ALA A 135 15.29 3.97 10.42
CA ALA A 135 14.21 4.64 11.14
C ALA A 135 14.44 4.67 12.67
N LEU A 136 15.02 3.61 13.24
CA LEU A 136 15.41 3.57 14.66
C LEU A 136 16.57 4.52 14.96
N SER A 137 17.59 4.59 14.09
CA SER A 137 18.71 5.51 14.27
C SER A 137 18.31 6.98 14.04
N GLU A 138 17.42 7.24 13.10
CA GLU A 138 16.88 8.57 12.84
C GLU A 138 15.90 9.00 13.94
N GLY A 139 15.10 8.08 14.48
CA GLY A 139 14.29 8.32 15.68
C GLY A 139 15.13 8.59 16.94
N ALA A 140 16.39 8.13 16.97
CA ALA A 140 17.35 8.49 18.02
C ALA A 140 18.03 9.85 17.77
N GLN A 141 18.19 10.29 16.52
CA GLN A 141 18.79 11.57 16.15
C GLN A 141 17.78 12.73 16.03
N ALA A 142 16.49 12.45 15.81
CA ALA A 142 15.40 13.43 15.79
C ALA A 142 14.88 13.81 17.19
N ALA A 143 15.59 13.41 18.26
CA ALA A 143 15.34 13.87 19.62
C ALA A 143 15.93 15.29 19.83
N VAL A 144 15.31 16.29 19.20
CA VAL A 144 15.40 17.72 19.56
C VAL A 144 13.95 18.21 19.71
N PRO A 145 13.63 19.00 20.76
CA PRO A 145 12.45 18.78 21.58
C PRO A 145 11.17 19.38 20.99
N GLY A 146 10.12 18.57 20.89
CA GLY A 146 8.75 18.97 20.57
C GLY A 146 7.77 18.39 21.60
N PRO A 147 6.91 19.20 22.23
CA PRO A 147 6.26 18.88 23.51
C PRO A 147 4.94 18.12 23.37
N ALA A 148 4.92 16.94 22.73
CA ALA A 148 3.66 16.18 22.64
C ALA A 148 3.79 14.64 22.59
N ALA A 149 4.98 14.08 22.35
CA ALA A 149 5.18 12.63 22.27
C ALA A 149 6.06 12.06 23.41
N SER A 150 6.36 12.86 24.44
CA SER A 150 7.27 12.50 25.55
C SER A 150 6.59 11.84 26.76
N GLY A 151 5.32 11.43 26.66
CA GLY A 151 4.58 10.90 27.81
C GLY A 151 5.03 9.48 28.19
N VAL A 152 5.09 8.57 27.22
CA VAL A 152 5.33 7.15 27.52
C VAL A 152 6.82 6.85 27.68
N ARG A 153 7.68 7.46 26.85
CA ARG A 153 9.14 7.23 26.92
C ARG A 153 9.78 7.84 28.16
N GLY A 154 9.37 9.06 28.53
CA GLY A 154 9.83 9.69 29.76
C GLY A 154 9.42 8.89 31.00
N MET A 155 8.23 8.27 30.99
CA MET A 155 7.77 7.46 32.11
C MET A 155 8.56 6.15 32.27
N VAL A 156 9.00 5.51 31.17
CA VAL A 156 9.85 4.32 31.24
C VAL A 156 11.27 4.65 31.73
N GLU A 157 11.85 5.76 31.28
CA GLU A 157 13.17 6.20 31.73
C GLU A 157 13.16 6.60 33.21
N LEU A 158 12.10 7.26 33.69
CA LEU A 158 11.94 7.63 35.10
C LEU A 158 11.79 6.39 36.00
N LEU A 159 11.04 5.37 35.55
CA LEU A 159 10.92 4.09 36.25
C LEU A 159 12.25 3.33 36.35
N GLN A 160 13.06 3.34 35.29
CA GLN A 160 14.39 2.73 35.32
C GLN A 160 15.33 3.46 36.28
N GLN A 161 15.24 4.80 36.33
CA GLN A 161 16.07 5.60 37.19
C GLN A 161 15.73 5.40 38.67
N GLU A 162 14.44 5.31 39.01
CA GLU A 162 13.99 4.98 40.38
C GLU A 162 14.43 3.57 40.82
N GLU A 163 14.41 2.58 39.91
CA GLU A 163 14.94 1.24 40.22
C GLU A 163 16.44 1.26 40.50
N GLN A 164 17.22 2.03 39.73
CA GLN A 164 18.66 2.14 39.93
C GLN A 164 19.00 2.80 41.27
N GLU A 165 18.31 3.89 41.61
CA GLU A 165 18.52 4.58 42.90
C GLU A 165 18.13 3.69 44.09
N ALA A 166 17.08 2.88 43.96
CA ALA A 166 16.68 1.92 44.99
C ALA A 166 17.72 0.80 45.19
N LEU A 167 18.34 0.33 44.10
CA LEU A 167 19.40 -0.68 44.17
C LEU A 167 20.67 -0.13 44.83
N ASP A 168 21.07 1.08 44.47
CA ASP A 168 22.26 1.73 45.02
C ASP A 168 22.07 2.02 46.53
N ALA A 169 20.90 2.56 46.92
CA ALA A 169 20.57 2.76 48.33
C ALA A 169 20.54 1.43 49.13
N GLY A 170 20.04 0.35 48.51
CA GLY A 170 20.06 -0.98 49.11
C GLY A 170 21.48 -1.53 49.32
N LEU A 171 22.38 -1.31 48.36
CA LEU A 171 23.79 -1.71 48.47
C LEU A 171 24.53 -0.93 49.55
N GLU A 172 24.27 0.37 49.69
CA GLU A 172 24.86 1.20 50.76
C GLU A 172 24.35 0.80 52.15
N ALA A 173 23.06 0.46 52.27
CA ALA A 173 22.49 -0.06 53.51
C ALA A 173 23.13 -1.40 53.91
N LEU A 174 23.37 -2.29 52.95
CA LEU A 174 24.08 -3.54 53.19
C LEU A 174 25.54 -3.30 53.61
N ALA A 175 26.24 -2.40 52.92
CA ALA A 175 27.63 -2.08 53.25
C ALA A 175 27.77 -1.50 54.67
N SER A 176 26.87 -0.61 55.08
CA SER A 176 26.88 -0.03 56.43
C SER A 176 26.52 -1.06 57.52
N SER A 177 25.58 -1.98 57.24
CA SER A 177 25.26 -3.08 58.17
C SER A 177 26.44 -4.04 58.38
N ALA A 178 27.19 -4.33 57.31
CA ALA A 178 28.38 -5.17 57.38
C ALA A 178 29.50 -4.52 58.21
N GLN A 179 29.69 -3.20 58.07
CA GLN A 179 30.63 -2.45 58.89
C GLN A 179 30.24 -2.42 60.38
N GLN A 180 28.95 -2.26 60.68
CA GLN A 180 28.45 -2.33 62.06
C GLN A 180 28.66 -3.71 62.69
N GLN A 181 28.44 -4.79 61.94
CA GLN A 181 28.74 -6.15 62.42
C GLN A 181 30.23 -6.34 62.70
N GLN A 182 31.12 -5.83 61.84
CA GLN A 182 32.56 -5.88 62.09
C GLN A 182 32.95 -5.09 63.35
N GLN A 183 32.34 -3.92 63.57
CA GLN A 183 32.58 -3.14 64.79
C GLN A 183 32.08 -3.87 66.05
N GLN A 184 30.92 -4.50 66.01
CA GLN A 184 30.41 -5.31 67.13
C GLN A 184 31.30 -6.53 67.43
N LEU A 185 31.81 -7.20 66.39
CA LEU A 185 32.76 -8.31 66.56
C LEU A 185 34.08 -7.85 67.18
N SER A 186 34.57 -6.65 66.80
CA SER A 186 35.78 -6.07 67.38
C SER A 186 35.59 -5.56 68.83
N ALA A 187 34.37 -5.19 69.21
CA ALA A 187 34.04 -4.74 70.55
C ALA A 187 33.88 -5.92 71.53
N ASN A 188 33.39 -7.07 71.06
CA ASN A 188 33.28 -8.30 71.86
C ASN A 188 34.60 -9.08 71.98
N SER A 189 35.67 -8.68 71.27
CA SER A 189 36.99 -9.33 71.32
C SER A 189 38.01 -8.62 72.22
N ARG A 190 37.56 -7.71 73.10
CA ARG A 190 38.35 -7.07 74.17
C ARG A 190 37.78 -7.46 75.53
#